data_AF-A0A560UHH8-F1
#
_entry.id   AF-A0A560UHH8-F1
#
_cell.length_a   1.000
_cell.length_b   1.000
_cell.length_c   1.000
_cell.angle_alpha   90.00
_cell.angle_beta   90.00
_cell.angle_gamma   90.00
#
_symmetry.space_group_name_H-M   'P 1'
#
loop_
_entity.id
_entity.type
_entity.pdbx_description
1 polymer ?
#
loop_
_entity_poly.entity_id
_entity_poly.type
_entity_poly.pdbx_seq_one_letter_code
_entity_poly.pdbx_strand_id
1 'polypeptide(L)'
;MSKLTPKQLSVGRQRFLDSNPEIRRRIEALTKAHSDALGISLEHLRENEIMRELSEEARAKGEDSVELFFSYIAETADEFNALVERRRATIKRNSGL
;
A
#
# COMPACT_ATOMS: atom_id res chain seq x y z
N MET A 1 -1.60 2.84 15.72
CA MET A 1 -1.10 2.32 14.43
C MET A 1 0.39 2.54 14.37
N SER A 2 1.15 1.49 14.09
CA SER A 2 2.56 1.57 13.77
C SER A 2 2.74 2.40 12.52
N LYS A 3 3.10 3.69 12.65
CA LYS A 3 3.29 4.57 11.50
C LYS A 3 4.51 4.08 10.72
N LEU A 4 4.30 3.58 9.50
CA LEU A 4 5.37 3.40 8.53
C LEU A 4 6.00 4.76 8.24
N THR A 5 7.30 4.79 8.02
CA THR A 5 7.98 6.04 7.63
C THR A 5 7.59 6.44 6.21
N PRO A 6 7.64 7.74 5.85
CA PRO A 6 7.41 8.17 4.46
C PRO A 6 8.32 7.45 3.45
N LYS A 7 9.56 7.15 3.84
CA LYS A 7 10.49 6.37 3.02
C LYS A 7 9.98 4.94 2.78
N GLN A 8 9.52 4.24 3.81
CA GLN A 8 8.94 2.90 3.67
C GLN A 8 7.68 2.90 2.79
N LEU A 9 6.82 3.92 2.94
CA LEU A 9 5.64 4.07 2.09
C LEU A 9 6.03 4.23 0.62
N SER A 10 7.00 5.09 0.33
CA SER A 10 7.50 5.31 -1.03
C SER A 10 8.12 4.04 -1.62
N VAL A 11 9.00 3.35 -0.88
CA VAL A 11 9.63 2.10 -1.31
C VAL A 11 8.59 1.00 -1.57
N GLY A 12 7.63 0.81 -0.67
CA GLY A 12 6.57 -0.19 -0.84
C GLY A 12 5.72 0.07 -2.08
N ARG A 13 5.32 1.32 -2.31
CA ARG A 13 4.55 1.71 -3.52
C ARG A 13 5.37 1.48 -4.79
N GLN A 14 6.64 1.86 -4.78
CA GLN A 14 7.53 1.65 -5.93
C GLN A 14 7.69 0.16 -6.26
N ARG A 15 8.00 -0.68 -5.27
CA ARG A 15 8.16 -2.13 -5.45
C ARG A 15 6.86 -2.82 -5.89
N PHE A 16 5.71 -2.36 -5.39
CA PHE A 16 4.40 -2.81 -5.87
C PHE A 16 4.20 -2.50 -7.35
N LEU A 17 4.51 -1.28 -7.78
CA LEU A 17 4.41 -0.87 -9.18
C LEU A 17 5.45 -1.55 -10.09
N ASP A 18 6.65 -1.87 -9.57
CA ASP A 18 7.66 -2.65 -10.28
C ASP A 18 7.18 -4.08 -10.53
N SER A 19 6.47 -4.65 -9.55
CA SER A 19 5.89 -5.99 -9.63
C SER A 19 4.62 -6.04 -10.50
N ASN A 20 3.97 -4.90 -10.73
CA ASN A 20 2.72 -4.78 -11.49
C ASN A 20 2.81 -3.73 -12.62
N PRO A 21 3.48 -4.05 -13.75
CA PRO A 21 3.68 -3.09 -14.85
C PRO A 21 2.39 -2.55 -15.47
N GLU A 22 1.32 -3.35 -15.52
CA GLU A 22 0.03 -2.90 -16.03
C GLU A 22 -0.64 -1.87 -15.11
N ILE A 23 -0.51 -2.05 -13.79
CA ILE A 23 -0.99 -1.07 -12.81
C ILE A 23 -0.20 0.22 -12.95
N ARG A 24 1.14 0.13 -13.04
CA ARG A 24 2.00 1.29 -13.28
C ARG A 24 1.56 2.12 -14.47
N ARG A 25 1.31 1.50 -15.63
CA ARG A 25 0.84 2.22 -16.83
C ARG A 25 -0.48 2.95 -16.57
N ARG A 26 -1.43 2.33 -15.86
CA ARG A 26 -2.71 2.98 -15.51
C ARG A 26 -2.50 4.19 -14.59
N ILE A 27 -1.63 4.07 -13.59
CA ILE A 27 -1.31 5.17 -12.65
C ILE A 27 -0.59 6.32 -13.37
N GLU A 28 0.34 6.00 -14.28
CA GLU A 28 1.07 6.98 -15.07
C GLU A 28 0.16 7.73 -16.06
N ALA A 29 -0.88 7.06 -16.57
CA ALA A 29 -1.90 7.66 -17.43
C ALA A 29 -2.82 8.65 -16.70
N LEU A 30 -2.81 8.70 -15.36
CA LEU A 30 -3.55 9.71 -14.61
C LEU A 30 -3.00 11.11 -14.90
N THR A 31 -3.91 12.02 -15.22
CA THR A 31 -3.60 13.39 -15.63
C THR A 31 -4.04 14.40 -14.57
N LYS A 32 -3.51 15.62 -14.67
CA LYS A 32 -3.92 16.74 -13.81
C LYS A 32 -5.44 16.99 -13.84
N ALA A 33 -6.10 16.80 -14.97
CA ALA A 33 -7.56 16.97 -15.05
C ALA A 33 -8.31 16.03 -14.09
N HIS A 34 -7.83 14.80 -13.90
CA HIS A 34 -8.41 13.86 -12.93
C HIS A 34 -8.22 14.34 -11.50
N SER A 35 -7.04 14.88 -11.17
CA SER A 35 -6.76 15.39 -9.82
C SER A 35 -7.51 16.68 -9.52
N ASP A 36 -7.62 17.57 -10.51
CA ASP A 36 -8.36 18.83 -10.41
C ASP A 36 -9.86 18.58 -10.16
N ALA A 37 -10.45 17.57 -10.81
CA ALA A 37 -11.84 17.16 -10.59
C ALA A 37 -12.12 16.70 -9.14
N LEU A 38 -11.09 16.24 -8.44
CA LEU A 38 -11.15 15.76 -7.05
C LEU A 38 -10.62 16.79 -6.04
N GLY A 39 -10.10 17.94 -6.50
CA GLY A 39 -9.52 18.97 -5.65
C GLY A 39 -8.25 18.52 -4.90
N ILE A 40 -7.53 17.52 -5.40
CA ILE A 40 -6.30 16.98 -4.82
C ILE A 40 -5.11 17.15 -5.77
N SER A 41 -3.89 16.96 -5.28
CA SER A 41 -2.72 16.94 -6.14
C SER A 41 -2.67 15.66 -6.98
N LEU A 42 -2.07 15.72 -8.16
CA LEU A 42 -1.85 14.55 -9.01
C LEU A 42 -1.02 13.46 -8.30
N GLU A 43 -0.05 13.87 -7.48
CA GLU A 43 0.71 12.95 -6.65
C GLU A 43 -0.19 12.22 -5.66
N HIS A 44 -1.03 12.95 -4.92
CA HIS A 44 -1.96 12.34 -3.96
C HIS A 44 -2.98 11.42 -4.64
N LEU A 45 -3.45 11.79 -5.84
CA LEU A 45 -4.31 10.92 -6.64
C LEU A 45 -3.60 9.60 -6.99
N ARG A 46 -2.36 9.68 -7.51
CA ARG A 46 -1.58 8.49 -7.85
C ARG A 46 -1.32 7.61 -6.63
N GLU A 47 -0.99 8.20 -5.50
CA GLU A 47 -0.81 7.48 -4.24
C GLU A 47 -2.06 6.72 -3.80
N ASN A 48 -3.23 7.36 -3.87
CA ASN A 48 -4.50 6.74 -3.53
C ASN A 48 -4.84 5.59 -4.48
N GLU A 49 -4.65 5.80 -5.78
CA GLU A 49 -4.91 4.76 -6.78
C GLU A 49 -3.98 3.55 -6.63
N ILE A 50 -2.70 3.76 -6.29
CA ILE A 50 -1.79 2.65 -5.95
C ILE A 50 -2.34 1.83 -4.78
N MET A 51 -2.78 2.50 -3.71
CA MET A 51 -3.31 1.80 -2.53
C MET A 51 -4.65 1.10 -2.81
N ARG A 52 -5.48 1.67 -3.71
CA ARG A 52 -6.72 1.05 -4.18
C ARG A 52 -6.42 -0.25 -4.92
N GLU A 53 -5.51 -0.21 -5.89
CA GLU A 53 -5.12 -1.37 -6.69
C GLU A 53 -4.47 -2.46 -5.83
N LEU A 54 -3.63 -2.08 -4.86
CA LEU A 54 -3.08 -3.02 -3.88
C LEU A 54 -4.17 -3.70 -3.03
N SER A 55 -5.21 -2.96 -2.64
CA SER A 55 -6.32 -3.51 -1.87
C SER A 55 -7.15 -4.50 -2.70
N GLU A 56 -7.36 -4.22 -3.99
CA GLU A 56 -8.02 -5.15 -4.91
C GLU A 56 -7.18 -6.41 -5.15
N GLU A 57 -5.86 -6.28 -5.28
CA GLU A 57 -4.96 -7.43 -5.39
C GLU A 57 -5.01 -8.31 -4.14
N ALA A 58 -4.91 -7.72 -2.95
CA ALA A 58 -5.04 -8.44 -1.68
C ALA A 58 -6.38 -9.15 -1.57
N ARG A 59 -7.49 -8.47 -1.94
CA ARG A 59 -8.83 -9.04 -1.94
C ARG A 59 -8.93 -10.25 -2.89
N ALA A 60 -8.35 -10.17 -4.08
CA ALA A 60 -8.34 -11.27 -5.04
C ALA A 60 -7.59 -12.51 -4.51
N LYS A 61 -6.57 -12.30 -3.67
CA LYS A 61 -5.80 -13.37 -3.02
C LYS A 61 -6.40 -13.85 -1.69
N GLY A 62 -7.40 -13.15 -1.15
CA GLY A 62 -7.91 -13.42 0.20
C GLY A 62 -6.94 -13.02 1.32
N GLU A 63 -6.05 -12.07 1.06
CA GLU A 63 -5.01 -11.59 1.97
C GLU A 63 -5.41 -10.24 2.61
N ASP A 64 -4.85 -9.91 3.78
CA ASP A 64 -4.97 -8.57 4.36
C ASP A 64 -4.10 -7.58 3.56
N SER A 65 -4.71 -6.49 3.09
CA SER A 65 -4.01 -5.52 2.23
C SER A 65 -2.85 -4.82 2.94
N VAL A 66 -2.88 -4.68 4.27
CA VAL A 66 -1.77 -4.11 5.03
C VAL A 66 -0.64 -5.12 5.15
N GLU A 67 -0.94 -6.40 5.39
CA GLU A 67 0.06 -7.48 5.38
C GLU A 67 0.68 -7.65 3.98
N LEU A 68 -0.10 -7.62 2.89
CA LEU A 68 0.44 -7.62 1.53
C LEU A 68 1.33 -6.39 1.29
N PHE A 69 0.95 -5.21 1.76
CA PHE A 69 1.81 -4.04 1.59
C PHE A 69 3.14 -4.17 2.36
N PHE A 70 3.16 -4.85 3.51
CA PHE A 70 4.41 -5.12 4.23
C PHE A 70 5.35 -6.02 3.46
N SER A 71 4.87 -6.95 2.62
CA SER A 71 5.76 -7.78 1.80
C SER A 71 6.52 -6.96 0.76
N TYR A 72 5.98 -5.82 0.33
CA TYR A 72 6.68 -4.89 -0.54
C TYR A 72 7.66 -3.99 0.22
N ILE A 73 7.41 -3.70 1.49
CA ILE A 73 8.27 -2.85 2.31
C ILE A 73 9.48 -3.61 2.85
N ALA A 74 9.25 -4.82 3.37
CA ALA A 74 10.26 -5.59 4.06
C ALA A 74 11.42 -5.97 3.13
N GLU A 75 12.65 -5.82 3.61
CA GLU A 75 13.85 -6.27 2.91
C GLU A 75 14.21 -7.71 3.27
N THR A 76 13.67 -8.21 4.39
CA THR A 76 13.93 -9.56 4.92
C THR A 76 12.65 -10.20 5.45
N ALA A 77 12.66 -11.53 5.55
CA ALA A 77 11.56 -12.28 6.16
C ALA A 77 11.35 -11.90 7.64
N ASP A 78 12.42 -11.62 8.38
CA ASP A 78 12.35 -11.21 9.78
C ASP A 78 11.68 -9.84 9.93
N GLU A 79 12.01 -8.88 9.05
CA GLU A 79 11.34 -7.58 9.03
C GLU A 79 9.86 -7.71 8.69
N PHE A 80 9.51 -8.54 7.71
CA PHE A 80 8.13 -8.83 7.35
C PHE A 80 7.34 -9.40 8.55
N ASN A 81 7.89 -10.44 9.19
CA ASN A 81 7.26 -11.09 10.34
C ASN A 81 7.07 -10.10 11.50
N ALA A 82 8.05 -9.22 11.76
CA ALA A 82 7.94 -8.20 12.79
C ALA A 82 6.82 -7.17 12.49
N LEU A 83 6.65 -6.77 11.23
CA LEU A 83 5.56 -5.87 10.82
C LEU A 83 4.18 -6.53 10.98
N VAL A 84 4.05 -7.79 10.54
CA VAL A 84 2.83 -8.60 10.64
C VAL A 84 2.42 -8.81 12.09
N GLU A 85 3.34 -9.27 12.96
CA GLU A 85 3.04 -9.50 14.37
C GLU A 85 2.61 -8.21 15.08
N ARG A 86 3.27 -7.09 14.77
CA ARG A 86 2.90 -5.77 15.31
C ARG A 86 1.49 -5.34 14.85
N ARG A 87 1.11 -5.64 13.60
CA ARG A 87 -0.23 -5.37 13.07
C ARG A 87 -1.28 -6.23 13.76
N ARG A 88 -1.05 -7.54 13.86
CA ARG A 88 -1.94 -8.48 14.54
C ARG A 88 -2.14 -8.16 16.01
N ALA A 89 -1.07 -7.80 16.73
CA ALA A 89 -1.16 -7.34 18.11
C ALA A 89 -2.00 -6.06 18.26
N THR A 90 -1.91 -5.14 17.29
CA THR A 90 -2.74 -3.91 17.27
C THR A 90 -4.21 -4.25 17.02
N ILE A 91 -4.50 -5.16 16.09
CA ILE A 91 -5.88 -5.61 15.82
C ILE A 91 -6.45 -6.26 17.08
N LYS A 92 -5.77 -7.26 17.66
CA LYS A 92 -6.23 -7.94 18.89
C LYS A 92 -6.58 -6.97 20.02
N ARG A 93 -5.68 -6.01 20.32
CA ARG A 93 -5.92 -4.96 21.33
C ARG A 93 -7.15 -4.10 21.03
N ASN A 94 -7.40 -3.78 19.76
CA ASN A 94 -8.53 -2.94 19.36
C ASN A 94 -9.84 -3.73 19.26
N SER A 95 -9.77 -5.06 19.10
CA SER A 95 -10.91 -5.96 19.01
C SER A 95 -11.47 -6.39 20.38
N GLY A 96 -10.87 -5.96 21.49
CA GLY A 96 -11.39 -6.24 22.84
C GLY A 96 -11.27 -7.71 23.28
N LEU A 97 -10.31 -8.46 22.73
CA LEU A 97 -9.87 -9.75 23.27
C LEU A 97 -8.59 -9.56 24.10
#